data_AF-A0A7K4GW26-F1
#
_entry.id   AF-A0A7K4GW26-F1
#
_cell.length_a   1.000
_cell.length_b   1.000
_cell.length_c   1.000
_cell.angle_alpha   90.00
_cell.angle_beta   90.00
_cell.angle_gamma   90.00
#
_symmetry.space_group_name_H-M   'P 1'
#
loop_
_entity.id
_entity.type
_entity.pdbx_description
1 polymer ?
#
loop_
_entity_poly.entity_id
_entity_poly.type
_entity_poly.pdbx_seq_one_letter_code
_entity_poly.pdbx_strand_id
1 'polypeptide(L)'
;SNYDWCSGSGTWNDPYIIENVTIDGQNSDSCIEIRNSNAYFIIRNCKVYNSSMGFSDAGIKLVYVNNGKLININCSINYRGIYLSNSDFNTLSGIEANYNEEGIRLSYCNNNTISGNTANSNSWRGIRLDGSNYNTISGNTVNNNYVGISLLVSNYNIVSRNNVNDHHYCGTYLSSSNKNTISGNTANSNSWRGIRLDGSNNNTISGNTANSNSWRGIYLSSSNKNTISGNTANYNYEYGIYLSSSNNNTISGNNANYNGGYGITLYFSDNNYIEGNTIN
;
A
#
# COMPACT_ATOMS: atom_id res chain seq x y z
N SER A 1 2.26 31.30 13.45
CA SER A 1 1.09 31.53 12.57
C SER A 1 0.21 32.60 13.23
N ASN A 2 -0.62 33.34 12.49
CA ASN A 2 -1.62 34.30 13.03
C ASN A 2 -3.02 33.65 13.17
N TYR A 3 -3.10 32.33 13.29
CA TYR A 3 -4.35 31.60 13.42
C TYR A 3 -4.35 30.84 14.76
N ASP A 4 -5.41 31.01 15.55
CA ASP A 4 -5.53 30.46 16.91
C ASP A 4 -5.39 28.93 16.99
N TRP A 5 -5.53 28.23 15.87
CA TRP A 5 -5.51 26.77 15.77
C TRP A 5 -4.17 26.19 15.26
N CYS A 6 -3.13 27.02 15.07
CA CYS A 6 -1.81 26.57 14.63
C CYS A 6 -0.67 27.21 15.45
N SER A 7 0.05 26.40 16.23
CA SER A 7 1.16 26.83 17.09
C SER A 7 2.52 26.36 16.59
N GLY A 8 3.60 26.80 17.24
CA GLY A 8 4.99 26.40 16.97
C GLY A 8 5.70 27.25 15.92
N SER A 9 7.01 27.00 15.77
CA SER A 9 7.91 27.73 14.86
C SER A 9 8.35 26.93 13.63
N GLY A 10 8.01 25.64 13.55
CA GLY A 10 8.37 24.77 12.43
C GLY A 10 9.78 24.17 12.52
N THR A 11 10.43 24.28 13.68
CA THR A 11 11.72 23.63 13.94
C THR A 11 11.52 22.21 14.46
N TRP A 12 12.58 21.38 14.47
CA TRP A 12 12.48 20.01 14.98
C TRP A 12 12.04 19.95 16.46
N ASN A 13 12.52 20.88 17.28
CA ASN A 13 12.18 20.99 18.71
C ASN A 13 10.82 21.65 18.96
N ASP A 14 10.34 22.44 18.01
CA ASP A 14 9.10 23.21 18.10
C ASP A 14 8.39 23.21 16.74
N PRO A 15 7.82 22.05 16.35
CA PRO A 15 7.18 21.89 15.04
C PRO A 15 5.90 22.72 14.97
N TYR A 16 5.44 23.02 13.75
CA TYR A 16 4.09 23.55 13.59
C TYR A 16 3.06 22.48 14.03
N ILE A 17 2.04 22.86 14.80
CA ILE A 17 1.02 21.91 15.29
C ILE A 17 -0.35 22.37 14.85
N ILE A 18 -1.07 21.48 14.17
CA ILE A 18 -2.51 21.57 13.90
C ILE A 18 -3.16 20.40 14.63
N GLU A 19 -4.05 20.67 15.58
CA GLU A 19 -4.66 19.59 16.37
C GLU A 19 -6.10 19.84 16.81
N ASN A 20 -6.86 18.75 16.99
CA ASN A 20 -8.22 18.76 17.51
C ASN A 20 -9.20 19.63 16.70
N VAL A 21 -8.98 19.71 15.38
CA VAL A 21 -9.84 20.48 14.46
C VAL A 21 -10.70 19.56 13.59
N THR A 22 -11.92 20.02 13.32
CA THR A 22 -12.80 19.43 12.30
C THR A 22 -12.93 20.39 11.13
N ILE A 23 -12.64 19.92 9.92
CA ILE A 23 -12.65 20.72 8.69
C ILE A 23 -13.59 20.06 7.69
N ASP A 24 -14.58 20.82 7.22
CA ASP A 24 -15.47 20.46 6.12
C ASP A 24 -15.01 21.21 4.87
N GLY A 25 -14.53 20.49 3.85
CA GLY A 25 -14.06 21.06 2.59
C GLY A 25 -15.18 21.61 1.69
N GLN A 26 -16.46 21.33 2.02
CA GLN A 26 -17.64 21.80 1.26
C GLN A 26 -17.59 21.49 -0.25
N ASN A 27 -16.86 20.42 -0.63
CA ASN A 27 -16.60 20.01 -2.00
C ASN A 27 -15.89 21.08 -2.87
N SER A 28 -15.14 22.01 -2.24
CA SER A 28 -14.56 23.17 -2.93
C SER A 28 -13.09 23.01 -3.34
N ASP A 29 -12.24 22.48 -2.46
CA ASP A 29 -10.84 22.12 -2.70
C ASP A 29 -10.42 21.03 -1.68
N SER A 30 -9.12 20.79 -1.53
CA SER A 30 -8.53 20.02 -0.45
C SER A 30 -8.77 20.69 0.90
N CYS A 31 -9.05 19.90 1.96
CA CYS A 31 -9.39 20.49 3.27
C CYS A 31 -8.15 21.11 3.94
N ILE A 32 -7.01 20.41 3.88
CA ILE A 32 -5.71 20.93 4.31
C ILE A 32 -4.74 20.78 3.15
N GLU A 33 -4.05 21.85 2.79
CA GLU A 33 -2.96 21.80 1.83
C GLU A 33 -1.70 22.46 2.39
N ILE A 34 -0.58 21.74 2.33
CA ILE A 34 0.75 22.24 2.66
C ILE A 34 1.63 22.10 1.41
N ARG A 35 2.34 23.18 1.06
CA ARG A 35 3.19 23.21 -0.14
C ARG A 35 4.58 23.76 0.17
N ASN A 36 5.59 23.27 -0.56
CA ASN A 36 6.94 23.84 -0.62
C ASN A 36 7.58 24.09 0.76
N SER A 37 7.51 23.10 1.65
CA SER A 37 7.93 23.26 3.03
C SER A 37 8.81 22.10 3.50
N ASN A 38 9.96 22.47 4.10
CA ASN A 38 10.81 21.54 4.84
C ASN A 38 10.65 21.70 6.36
N ALA A 39 9.75 22.58 6.80
CA ALA A 39 9.48 22.81 8.22
C ALA A 39 8.90 21.53 8.85
N TYR A 40 9.24 21.28 10.10
CA TYR A 40 8.66 20.18 10.85
C TYR A 40 7.23 20.54 11.24
N PHE A 41 6.29 19.64 11.03
CA PHE A 41 4.91 19.84 11.43
C PHE A 41 4.23 18.56 11.88
N ILE A 42 3.20 18.73 12.71
CA ILE A 42 2.35 17.68 13.24
C ILE A 42 0.91 18.08 12.96
N ILE A 43 0.17 17.22 12.27
CA ILE A 43 -1.30 17.28 12.20
C ILE A 43 -1.82 16.09 13.01
N ARG A 44 -2.63 16.33 14.04
CA ARG A 44 -3.12 15.24 14.88
C ARG A 44 -4.54 15.39 15.41
N ASN A 45 -5.22 14.26 15.62
CA ASN A 45 -6.56 14.22 16.20
C ASN A 45 -7.56 15.10 15.43
N CYS A 46 -7.43 15.15 14.10
CA CYS A 46 -8.26 15.97 13.24
C CYS A 46 -9.29 15.12 12.49
N LYS A 47 -10.41 15.74 12.13
CA LYS A 47 -11.37 15.19 11.18
C LYS A 47 -11.43 16.10 9.95
N VAL A 48 -11.21 15.55 8.76
CA VAL A 48 -11.27 16.28 7.49
C VAL A 48 -12.13 15.52 6.48
N TYR A 49 -13.13 16.17 5.90
CA TYR A 49 -14.10 15.49 5.02
C TYR A 49 -14.69 16.45 3.98
N ASN A 50 -15.32 15.91 2.94
CA ASN A 50 -15.89 16.65 1.80
C ASN A 50 -14.87 17.48 1.01
N SER A 51 -13.69 16.93 0.69
CA SER A 51 -12.84 17.53 -0.34
C SER A 51 -13.58 17.58 -1.69
N SER A 52 -13.17 18.49 -2.58
CA SER A 52 -13.58 18.47 -3.99
C SER A 52 -13.16 17.17 -4.72
N MET A 53 -13.75 16.95 -5.90
CA MET A 53 -13.40 15.86 -6.83
C MET A 53 -12.31 16.25 -7.85
N GLY A 54 -11.57 17.33 -7.60
CA GLY A 54 -10.49 17.74 -8.51
C GLY A 54 -9.37 16.70 -8.56
N PHE A 55 -8.67 16.62 -9.69
CA PHE A 55 -7.75 15.53 -9.99
C PHE A 55 -6.68 15.32 -8.91
N SER A 56 -6.30 16.36 -8.17
CA SER A 56 -5.28 16.33 -7.12
C SER A 56 -5.83 16.46 -5.70
N ASP A 57 -7.14 16.53 -5.53
CA ASP A 57 -7.71 17.05 -4.29
C ASP A 57 -7.89 15.94 -3.26
N ALA A 58 -7.77 16.30 -1.99
CA ALA A 58 -7.74 15.34 -0.88
C ALA A 58 -8.22 15.97 0.43
N GLY A 59 -8.57 15.13 1.41
CA GLY A 59 -8.74 15.58 2.79
C GLY A 59 -7.46 16.27 3.29
N ILE A 60 -6.30 15.65 3.10
CA ILE A 60 -4.99 16.28 3.33
C ILE A 60 -4.09 16.12 2.12
N LYS A 61 -3.54 17.22 1.65
CA LYS A 61 -2.67 17.30 0.48
C LYS A 61 -1.31 17.91 0.84
N LEU A 62 -0.24 17.18 0.51
CA LEU A 62 1.15 17.60 0.72
C LEU A 62 1.88 17.63 -0.61
N VAL A 63 2.48 18.78 -0.98
CA VAL A 63 3.15 18.96 -2.27
C VAL A 63 4.52 19.61 -2.09
N TYR A 64 5.61 18.91 -2.43
CA TYR A 64 6.98 19.34 -2.11
C TYR A 64 7.17 19.60 -0.61
N VAL A 65 6.75 18.63 0.21
CA VAL A 65 6.74 18.75 1.67
C VAL A 65 7.52 17.62 2.32
N ASN A 66 8.37 17.98 3.27
CA ASN A 66 9.13 17.01 4.05
C ASN A 66 8.88 17.16 5.56
N ASN A 67 9.25 16.14 6.32
CA ASN A 67 9.30 16.16 7.79
C ASN A 67 7.93 16.32 8.50
N GLY A 68 6.84 15.97 7.82
CA GLY A 68 5.49 15.97 8.37
C GLY A 68 5.14 14.72 9.16
N LYS A 69 4.37 14.89 10.24
CA LYS A 69 3.73 13.79 10.98
C LYS A 69 2.22 13.96 10.99
N LEU A 70 1.50 12.99 10.43
CA LEU A 70 0.05 12.93 10.42
C LEU A 70 -0.37 11.78 11.36
N ILE A 71 -1.07 12.10 12.44
CA ILE A 71 -1.31 11.17 13.56
C ILE A 71 -2.79 11.17 13.94
N ASN A 72 -3.45 10.01 13.96
CA ASN A 72 -4.85 9.90 14.42
C ASN A 72 -5.79 10.87 13.69
N ILE A 73 -5.82 10.80 12.36
CA ILE A 73 -6.64 11.68 11.53
C ILE A 73 -7.75 10.86 10.89
N ASN A 74 -9.00 11.29 11.02
CA ASN A 74 -10.07 10.78 10.19
C ASN A 74 -10.18 11.65 8.92
N CYS A 75 -9.83 11.07 7.78
CA CYS A 75 -9.96 11.68 6.46
C CYS A 75 -10.90 10.87 5.56
N SER A 76 -11.98 10.36 6.14
CA SER A 76 -12.99 9.59 5.39
C SER A 76 -13.94 10.51 4.62
N ILE A 77 -14.55 9.99 3.54
CA ILE A 77 -15.53 10.72 2.71
C ILE A 77 -14.89 11.96 2.04
N ASN A 78 -13.82 11.72 1.31
CA ASN A 78 -13.13 12.67 0.44
C ASN A 78 -12.93 12.03 -0.95
N TYR A 79 -12.48 12.82 -1.93
CA TYR A 79 -12.02 12.22 -3.18
C TYR A 79 -10.77 11.36 -2.94
N ARG A 80 -9.78 11.91 -2.25
CA ARG A 80 -8.70 11.14 -1.63
C ARG A 80 -8.63 11.42 -0.15
N GLY A 81 -8.36 10.40 0.67
CA GLY A 81 -8.15 10.63 2.09
C GLY A 81 -6.89 11.47 2.32
N ILE A 82 -5.75 10.97 1.84
CA ILE A 82 -4.47 11.68 1.87
C ILE A 82 -3.78 11.58 0.50
N TYR A 83 -3.23 12.70 0.03
CA TYR A 83 -2.39 12.77 -1.16
C TYR A 83 -1.03 13.44 -0.88
N LEU A 84 0.05 12.71 -1.13
CA LEU A 84 1.43 13.21 -1.13
C LEU A 84 1.95 13.26 -2.56
N SER A 85 2.57 14.38 -2.93
CA SER A 85 3.24 14.59 -4.21
C SER A 85 4.64 15.15 -3.97
N ASN A 86 5.67 14.49 -4.49
CA ASN A 86 7.07 14.91 -4.35
C ASN A 86 7.43 15.25 -2.90
N SER A 87 6.94 14.45 -1.95
CA SER A 87 6.97 14.73 -0.53
C SER A 87 7.61 13.55 0.21
N ASP A 88 8.73 13.81 0.87
CA ASP A 88 9.62 12.79 1.39
C ASP A 88 9.72 12.86 2.91
N PHE A 89 10.16 11.79 3.57
CA PHE A 89 10.41 11.78 5.02
C PHE A 89 9.19 12.14 5.89
N ASN A 90 7.98 11.86 5.41
CA ASN A 90 6.74 12.06 6.16
C ASN A 90 6.31 10.75 6.86
N THR A 91 5.62 10.88 7.98
CA THR A 91 5.05 9.76 8.74
C THR A 91 3.53 9.89 8.83
N LEU A 92 2.80 8.88 8.39
CA LEU A 92 1.35 8.76 8.45
C LEU A 92 1.01 7.57 9.36
N SER A 93 0.34 7.85 10.48
CA SER A 93 -0.03 6.83 11.46
C SER A 93 -1.40 7.05 12.10
N GLY A 94 -2.15 5.98 12.33
CA GLY A 94 -3.50 6.09 12.90
C GLY A 94 -4.48 6.84 11.99
N ILE A 95 -4.23 6.86 10.68
CA ILE A 95 -5.12 7.50 9.71
C ILE A 95 -6.32 6.60 9.44
N GLU A 96 -7.52 7.18 9.43
CA GLU A 96 -8.76 6.55 8.95
C GLU A 96 -9.17 7.19 7.62
N ALA A 97 -8.76 6.56 6.51
CA ALA A 97 -8.98 7.00 5.13
C ALA A 97 -10.00 6.10 4.43
N ASN A 98 -11.24 6.06 4.94
CA ASN A 98 -12.30 5.18 4.45
C ASN A 98 -13.25 5.90 3.48
N TYR A 99 -13.90 5.13 2.61
CA TYR A 99 -14.97 5.62 1.73
C TYR A 99 -14.54 6.79 0.81
N ASN A 100 -13.29 6.76 0.33
CA ASN A 100 -12.77 7.68 -0.66
C ASN A 100 -12.70 7.00 -2.05
N GLU A 101 -12.24 7.72 -3.08
CA GLU A 101 -11.77 7.06 -4.31
C GLU A 101 -10.45 6.33 -4.05
N GLU A 102 -9.45 7.05 -3.53
CA GLU A 102 -8.19 6.50 -3.06
C GLU A 102 -8.00 6.84 -1.57
N GLY A 103 -7.65 5.86 -0.74
CA GLY A 103 -7.43 6.11 0.70
C GLY A 103 -6.17 6.96 0.94
N ILE A 104 -5.00 6.40 0.64
CA ILE A 104 -3.71 7.08 0.77
C ILE A 104 -2.94 6.94 -0.55
N ARG A 105 -2.56 8.07 -1.16
CA ARG A 105 -1.76 8.11 -2.39
C ARG A 105 -0.44 8.84 -2.21
N LEU A 106 0.63 8.19 -2.65
CA LEU A 106 1.98 8.75 -2.79
C LEU A 106 2.34 8.82 -4.27
N SER A 107 2.80 9.98 -4.74
CA SER A 107 3.27 10.19 -6.11
C SER A 107 4.65 10.83 -6.11
N TYR A 108 5.64 10.12 -6.63
CA TYR A 108 7.06 10.52 -6.60
C TYR A 108 7.58 10.83 -5.18
N CYS A 109 7.15 10.05 -4.20
CA CYS A 109 7.46 10.25 -2.79
C CYS A 109 8.43 9.17 -2.28
N ASN A 110 9.42 9.55 -1.51
CA ASN A 110 10.45 8.65 -1.01
C ASN A 110 10.63 8.73 0.51
N ASN A 111 11.11 7.63 1.10
CA ASN A 111 11.46 7.58 2.52
C ASN A 111 10.30 7.94 3.48
N ASN A 112 9.06 7.68 3.09
CA ASN A 112 7.89 7.89 3.95
C ASN A 112 7.54 6.63 4.73
N THR A 113 6.92 6.81 5.90
CA THR A 113 6.38 5.72 6.73
C THR A 113 4.86 5.83 6.78
N ILE A 114 4.17 4.76 6.38
CA ILE A 114 2.72 4.64 6.36
C ILE A 114 2.37 3.43 7.24
N SER A 115 2.06 3.68 8.50
CA SER A 115 1.93 2.61 9.50
C SER A 115 0.71 2.69 10.39
N GLY A 116 0.03 1.56 10.62
CA GLY A 116 -1.10 1.52 11.55
C GLY A 116 -2.32 2.31 11.08
N ASN A 117 -2.54 2.38 9.76
CA ASN A 117 -3.66 3.10 9.16
C ASN A 117 -4.78 2.16 8.74
N THR A 118 -5.99 2.69 8.63
CA THR A 118 -7.17 2.03 8.07
C THR A 118 -7.56 2.72 6.77
N ALA A 119 -7.60 1.98 5.67
CA ALA A 119 -7.97 2.49 4.34
C ALA A 119 -8.97 1.53 3.68
N ASN A 120 -10.19 1.48 4.20
CA ASN A 120 -11.21 0.52 3.83
C ASN A 120 -12.28 1.13 2.89
N SER A 121 -12.90 0.26 2.11
CA SER A 121 -14.11 0.62 1.33
C SER A 121 -13.92 1.81 0.41
N ASN A 122 -12.71 2.01 -0.11
CA ASN A 122 -12.43 2.99 -1.14
C ASN A 122 -12.79 2.42 -2.52
N SER A 123 -13.42 3.22 -3.37
CA SER A 123 -13.95 2.75 -4.65
C SER A 123 -12.85 2.34 -5.64
N TRP A 124 -11.60 2.77 -5.41
CA TRP A 124 -10.45 2.36 -6.21
C TRP A 124 -9.34 1.71 -5.39
N ARG A 125 -8.43 2.47 -4.77
CA ARG A 125 -7.27 1.89 -4.09
C ARG A 125 -7.22 2.26 -2.61
N GLY A 126 -6.89 1.29 -1.77
CA GLY A 126 -6.64 1.56 -0.36
C GLY A 126 -5.36 2.39 -0.17
N ILE A 127 -4.22 1.83 -0.57
CA ILE A 127 -2.92 2.52 -0.53
C ILE A 127 -2.23 2.39 -1.89
N ARG A 128 -1.83 3.53 -2.48
CA ARG A 128 -1.17 3.59 -3.79
C ARG A 128 0.17 4.31 -3.70
N LEU A 129 1.21 3.66 -4.23
CA LEU A 129 2.50 4.26 -4.54
C LEU A 129 2.68 4.33 -6.06
N ASP A 130 3.03 5.52 -6.54
CA ASP A 130 3.30 5.79 -7.95
C ASP A 130 4.66 6.49 -8.09
N GLY A 131 5.62 5.86 -8.77
CA GLY A 131 6.99 6.37 -8.87
C GLY A 131 7.68 6.61 -7.51
N SER A 132 7.27 5.91 -6.46
CA SER A 132 7.60 6.21 -5.06
C SER A 132 8.50 5.13 -4.46
N ASN A 133 9.69 5.48 -3.98
CA ASN A 133 10.72 4.52 -3.59
C ASN A 133 11.09 4.58 -2.11
N TYR A 134 11.68 3.51 -1.57
CA TYR A 134 12.21 3.51 -0.19
C TYR A 134 11.17 3.82 0.90
N ASN A 135 9.88 3.59 0.65
CA ASN A 135 8.82 3.80 1.63
C ASN A 135 8.56 2.53 2.45
N THR A 136 8.10 2.71 3.68
CA THR A 136 7.66 1.62 4.56
C THR A 136 6.14 1.68 4.74
N ILE A 137 5.46 0.60 4.36
CA ILE A 137 4.01 0.42 4.48
C ILE A 137 3.78 -0.76 5.42
N SER A 138 3.41 -0.48 6.68
CA SER A 138 3.36 -1.56 7.68
C SER A 138 2.23 -1.52 8.68
N GLY A 139 1.68 -2.69 9.05
CA GLY A 139 0.65 -2.76 10.07
C GLY A 139 -0.67 -2.06 9.70
N ASN A 140 -0.94 -1.86 8.40
CA ASN A 140 -2.17 -1.21 7.95
C ASN A 140 -3.30 -2.24 7.77
N THR A 141 -4.54 -1.80 7.98
CA THR A 141 -5.77 -2.52 7.63
C THR A 141 -6.37 -1.90 6.38
N VAL A 142 -6.44 -2.67 5.30
CA VAL A 142 -6.80 -2.19 3.97
C VAL A 142 -7.75 -3.21 3.35
N ASN A 143 -9.06 -3.05 3.55
CA ASN A 143 -10.06 -4.06 3.16
C ASN A 143 -11.17 -3.47 2.27
N ASN A 144 -11.82 -4.32 1.47
CA ASN A 144 -13.01 -3.94 0.68
C ASN A 144 -12.78 -2.78 -0.32
N ASN A 145 -11.56 -2.61 -0.80
CA ASN A 145 -11.23 -1.70 -1.91
C ASN A 145 -11.29 -2.44 -3.27
N TYR A 146 -11.25 -1.72 -4.40
CA TYR A 146 -11.02 -2.40 -5.70
C TYR A 146 -9.64 -3.05 -5.77
N VAL A 147 -8.57 -2.33 -5.38
CA VAL A 147 -7.23 -2.89 -5.11
C VAL A 147 -6.79 -2.49 -3.70
N GLY A 148 -6.18 -3.41 -2.95
CA GLY A 148 -5.68 -3.13 -1.60
C GLY A 148 -4.49 -2.18 -1.58
N ILE A 149 -3.28 -2.73 -1.77
CA ILE A 149 -2.02 -2.00 -1.82
C ILE A 149 -1.42 -2.13 -3.22
N SER A 150 -1.10 -1.02 -3.88
CA SER A 150 -0.47 -1.05 -5.20
C SER A 150 0.83 -0.25 -5.26
N LEU A 151 1.86 -0.86 -5.83
CA LEU A 151 3.16 -0.26 -6.15
C LEU A 151 3.29 -0.20 -7.68
N LEU A 152 3.33 1.02 -8.21
CA LEU A 152 3.46 1.27 -9.65
C LEU A 152 4.78 2.00 -9.90
N VAL A 153 5.68 1.37 -10.68
CA VAL A 153 7.03 1.89 -10.95
C VAL A 153 7.76 2.33 -9.66
N SER A 154 7.56 1.56 -8.58
CA SER A 154 7.91 1.92 -7.21
C SER A 154 8.85 0.87 -6.63
N ASN A 155 10.10 1.25 -6.36
CA ASN A 155 11.18 0.33 -6.04
C ASN A 155 11.66 0.45 -4.59
N TYR A 156 12.33 -0.59 -4.08
CA TYR A 156 12.96 -0.56 -2.75
C TYR A 156 12.02 -0.27 -1.58
N ASN A 157 10.71 -0.53 -1.72
CA ASN A 157 9.74 -0.34 -0.66
C ASN A 157 9.63 -1.61 0.22
N ILE A 158 9.23 -1.40 1.47
CA ILE A 158 8.91 -2.47 2.42
C ILE A 158 7.40 -2.45 2.65
N VAL A 159 6.69 -3.51 2.26
CA VAL A 159 5.27 -3.72 2.55
C VAL A 159 5.18 -4.89 3.52
N SER A 160 4.94 -4.62 4.80
CA SER A 160 4.99 -5.68 5.82
C SER A 160 3.87 -5.67 6.84
N ARG A 161 3.41 -6.86 7.24
CA ARG A 161 2.41 -7.03 8.32
C ARG A 161 1.11 -6.25 8.07
N ASN A 162 0.70 -6.08 6.82
CA ASN A 162 -0.58 -5.46 6.48
C ASN A 162 -1.69 -6.52 6.35
N ASN A 163 -2.91 -6.15 6.72
CA ASN A 163 -4.13 -6.92 6.52
C ASN A 163 -4.86 -6.37 5.28
N VAL A 164 -4.88 -7.13 4.18
CA VAL A 164 -5.19 -6.65 2.82
C VAL A 164 -6.22 -7.58 2.14
N ASN A 165 -7.44 -7.65 2.69
CA ASN A 165 -8.41 -8.67 2.35
C ASN A 165 -9.65 -8.14 1.61
N ASP A 166 -10.39 -9.08 1.01
CA ASP A 166 -11.75 -8.86 0.51
C ASP A 166 -11.82 -7.78 -0.59
N HIS A 167 -10.79 -7.69 -1.43
CA HIS A 167 -10.77 -6.74 -2.55
C HIS A 167 -11.53 -7.27 -3.76
N HIS A 168 -12.07 -6.34 -4.57
CA HIS A 168 -12.74 -6.68 -5.84
C HIS A 168 -11.76 -7.08 -6.96
N TYR A 169 -10.44 -6.93 -6.72
CA TYR A 169 -9.39 -7.35 -7.65
C TYR A 169 -8.21 -7.99 -6.90
N CYS A 170 -7.08 -7.28 -6.76
CA CYS A 170 -5.88 -7.77 -6.09
C CYS A 170 -5.77 -7.24 -4.66
N GLY A 171 -5.22 -8.07 -3.78
CA GLY A 171 -4.73 -7.61 -2.47
C GLY A 171 -3.53 -6.70 -2.61
N THR A 172 -2.36 -7.27 -2.89
CA THR A 172 -1.13 -6.52 -3.15
C THR A 172 -0.73 -6.63 -4.62
N TYR A 173 -0.52 -5.49 -5.29
CA TYR A 173 -0.18 -5.44 -6.72
C TYR A 173 1.11 -4.64 -6.99
N LEU A 174 2.08 -5.27 -7.63
CA LEU A 174 3.32 -4.67 -8.09
C LEU A 174 3.34 -4.63 -9.62
N SER A 175 3.55 -3.44 -10.19
CA SER A 175 3.71 -3.23 -11.64
C SER A 175 5.02 -2.51 -11.91
N SER A 176 5.91 -3.12 -12.69
CA SER A 176 7.24 -2.60 -13.01
C SER A 176 8.00 -2.12 -11.77
N SER A 177 7.83 -2.83 -10.64
CA SER A 177 8.26 -2.41 -9.31
C SER A 177 9.27 -3.42 -8.76
N ASN A 178 10.53 -3.01 -8.69
CA ASN A 178 11.65 -3.90 -8.45
C ASN A 178 12.21 -3.74 -7.03
N LYS A 179 12.88 -4.80 -6.54
CA LYS A 179 13.64 -4.76 -5.29
C LYS A 179 12.82 -4.38 -4.06
N ASN A 180 11.52 -4.68 -4.06
CA ASN A 180 10.65 -4.50 -2.91
C ASN A 180 10.67 -5.74 -2.00
N THR A 181 10.39 -5.52 -0.72
CA THR A 181 10.17 -6.59 0.27
C THR A 181 8.70 -6.61 0.64
N ILE A 182 8.01 -7.69 0.33
CA ILE A 182 6.60 -7.94 0.68
C ILE A 182 6.59 -9.07 1.70
N SER A 183 6.40 -8.76 2.99
CA SER A 183 6.57 -9.77 4.04
C SER A 183 5.54 -9.78 5.15
N GLY A 184 5.11 -10.96 5.58
CA GLY A 184 4.18 -11.11 6.71
C GLY A 184 2.81 -10.48 6.48
N ASN A 185 2.40 -10.23 5.24
CA ASN A 185 1.08 -9.66 4.94
C ASN A 185 0.02 -10.77 4.85
N THR A 186 -1.23 -10.42 5.16
CA THR A 186 -2.41 -11.25 4.93
C THR A 186 -3.16 -10.66 3.73
N ALA A 187 -3.30 -11.41 2.65
CA ALA A 187 -3.95 -11.00 1.41
C ALA A 187 -4.96 -12.08 0.97
N ASN A 188 -5.99 -12.25 1.79
CA ASN A 188 -6.96 -13.33 1.66
C ASN A 188 -8.25 -12.87 0.96
N SER A 189 -9.00 -13.83 0.43
CA SER A 189 -10.39 -13.63 -0.01
C SER A 189 -10.56 -12.51 -1.04
N ASN A 190 -9.52 -12.21 -1.81
CA ASN A 190 -9.62 -11.24 -2.89
C ASN A 190 -10.28 -11.90 -4.10
N SER A 191 -11.14 -11.14 -4.77
CA SER A 191 -11.93 -11.58 -5.94
C SER A 191 -11.07 -11.96 -7.15
N TRP A 192 -9.75 -11.77 -7.06
CA TRP A 192 -8.81 -12.20 -8.08
C TRP A 192 -7.55 -12.82 -7.48
N ARG A 193 -6.53 -12.03 -7.14
CA ARG A 193 -5.25 -12.56 -6.65
C ARG A 193 -4.86 -11.96 -5.32
N GLY A 194 -4.25 -12.75 -4.44
CA GLY A 194 -3.72 -12.24 -3.19
C GLY A 194 -2.55 -11.28 -3.43
N ILE A 195 -1.48 -11.79 -4.04
CA ILE A 195 -0.27 -11.02 -4.37
C ILE A 195 0.04 -11.19 -5.86
N ARG A 196 0.14 -10.07 -6.61
CA ARG A 196 0.47 -10.06 -8.04
C ARG A 196 1.71 -9.22 -8.32
N LEU A 197 2.65 -9.78 -9.08
CA LEU A 197 3.80 -9.11 -9.67
C LEU A 197 3.67 -9.12 -11.20
N ASP A 198 3.84 -7.96 -11.82
CA ASP A 198 3.86 -7.80 -13.27
C ASP A 198 5.10 -6.98 -13.69
N GLY A 199 5.97 -7.56 -14.53
CA GLY A 199 7.23 -6.93 -14.91
C GLY A 199 8.14 -6.54 -13.73
N SER A 200 8.00 -7.22 -12.58
CA SER A 200 8.54 -6.78 -11.29
C SER A 200 9.62 -7.75 -10.81
N ASN A 201 10.86 -7.30 -10.82
CA ASN A 201 12.04 -8.17 -10.67
C ASN A 201 12.76 -7.95 -9.33
N ASN A 202 13.52 -8.96 -8.89
CA ASN A 202 14.38 -8.89 -7.71
C ASN A 202 13.62 -8.58 -6.40
N ASN A 203 12.34 -8.93 -6.29
CA ASN A 203 11.56 -8.75 -5.08
C ASN A 203 11.69 -9.94 -4.12
N THR A 204 11.51 -9.68 -2.84
CA THR A 204 11.39 -10.72 -1.80
C THR A 204 9.95 -10.78 -1.32
N ILE A 205 9.31 -11.93 -1.52
CA ILE A 205 7.93 -12.22 -1.12
C ILE A 205 7.99 -13.32 -0.06
N SER A 206 7.91 -12.97 1.23
CA SER A 206 8.17 -13.92 2.31
C SER A 206 7.19 -13.92 3.48
N GLY A 207 6.85 -15.10 3.99
CA GLY A 207 5.99 -15.21 5.17
C GLY A 207 4.57 -14.64 5.00
N ASN A 208 4.10 -14.46 3.76
CA ASN A 208 2.76 -13.92 3.51
C ASN A 208 1.70 -15.03 3.54
N THR A 209 0.47 -14.68 3.88
CA THR A 209 -0.71 -15.54 3.75
C THR A 209 -1.59 -15.01 2.63
N ALA A 210 -1.79 -15.77 1.56
CA ALA A 210 -2.58 -15.42 0.38
C ALA A 210 -3.57 -16.55 0.07
N ASN A 211 -4.52 -16.76 0.98
CA ASN A 211 -5.46 -17.87 0.95
C ASN A 211 -6.81 -17.46 0.36
N SER A 212 -7.55 -18.45 -0.14
CA SER A 212 -8.97 -18.30 -0.49
C SER A 212 -9.25 -17.19 -1.49
N ASN A 213 -8.28 -16.82 -2.33
CA ASN A 213 -8.50 -15.87 -3.40
C ASN A 213 -9.24 -16.57 -4.55
N SER A 214 -10.17 -15.85 -5.19
CA SER A 214 -11.02 -16.39 -6.26
C SER A 214 -10.25 -16.72 -7.55
N TRP A 215 -8.94 -16.53 -7.58
CA TRP A 215 -8.08 -17.08 -8.61
C TRP A 215 -6.78 -17.68 -8.05
N ARG A 216 -5.72 -16.87 -7.91
CA ARG A 216 -4.37 -17.37 -7.55
C ARG A 216 -3.88 -16.70 -6.28
N GLY A 217 -3.19 -17.43 -5.42
CA GLY A 217 -2.63 -16.87 -4.19
C GLY A 217 -1.53 -15.86 -4.50
N ILE A 218 -0.42 -16.34 -5.06
CA ILE A 218 0.73 -15.54 -5.49
C ILE A 218 0.96 -15.74 -6.99
N TYR A 219 1.03 -14.65 -7.75
CA TYR A 219 1.18 -14.68 -9.19
C TYR A 219 2.30 -13.78 -9.68
N LEU A 220 3.17 -14.33 -10.52
CA LEU A 220 4.25 -13.62 -11.19
C LEU A 220 4.02 -13.67 -12.71
N SER A 221 4.06 -12.51 -13.35
CA SER A 221 4.02 -12.34 -14.80
C SER A 221 5.26 -11.56 -15.25
N SER A 222 6.06 -12.13 -16.15
CA SER A 222 7.28 -11.49 -16.67
C SER A 222 8.20 -10.94 -15.57
N SER A 223 8.28 -11.66 -14.44
CA SER A 223 8.85 -11.17 -13.18
C SER A 223 9.98 -12.11 -12.76
N ASN A 224 11.21 -11.64 -12.91
CA ASN A 224 12.42 -12.46 -12.80
C ASN A 224 13.17 -12.22 -11.50
N LYS A 225 14.00 -13.19 -11.11
CA LYS A 225 14.95 -13.05 -9.99
C LYS A 225 14.28 -12.75 -8.64
N ASN A 226 13.01 -13.14 -8.46
CA ASN A 226 12.32 -12.96 -7.19
C ASN A 226 12.59 -14.14 -6.24
N THR A 227 12.52 -13.88 -4.94
CA THR A 227 12.53 -14.91 -3.88
C THR A 227 11.13 -15.02 -3.31
N ILE A 228 10.53 -16.19 -3.37
CA ILE A 228 9.19 -16.51 -2.86
C ILE A 228 9.38 -17.58 -1.79
N SER A 229 9.37 -17.19 -0.51
CA SER A 229 9.72 -18.12 0.57
C SER A 229 8.82 -18.09 1.80
N GLY A 230 8.53 -19.26 2.37
CA GLY A 230 7.76 -19.34 3.62
C GLY A 230 6.32 -18.81 3.51
N ASN A 231 5.75 -18.70 2.31
CA ASN A 231 4.38 -18.20 2.15
C ASN A 231 3.35 -19.32 2.30
N THR A 232 2.14 -18.97 2.74
CA THR A 232 0.97 -19.85 2.72
C THR A 232 -0.01 -19.35 1.66
N ALA A 233 -0.29 -20.18 0.65
CA ALA A 233 -1.16 -19.87 -0.48
C ALA A 233 -2.13 -21.04 -0.74
N ASN A 234 -3.00 -21.28 0.24
CA ASN A 234 -3.92 -22.42 0.27
C ASN A 234 -5.33 -22.03 -0.18
N TYR A 235 -6.12 -23.01 -0.60
CA TYR A 235 -7.55 -22.85 -0.88
C TYR A 235 -7.87 -21.78 -1.94
N ASN A 236 -6.91 -21.44 -2.81
CA ASN A 236 -7.18 -20.54 -3.93
C ASN A 236 -7.89 -21.31 -5.05
N TYR A 237 -8.75 -20.61 -5.79
CA TYR A 237 -9.61 -21.24 -6.79
C TYR A 237 -8.85 -22.03 -7.86
N GLU A 238 -7.67 -21.55 -8.29
CA GLU A 238 -6.85 -22.23 -9.29
C GLU A 238 -5.48 -22.64 -8.75
N TYR A 239 -4.53 -21.72 -8.55
CA TYR A 239 -3.17 -22.08 -8.15
C TYR A 239 -2.76 -21.36 -6.87
N GLY A 240 -1.98 -22.03 -6.02
CA GLY A 240 -1.35 -21.39 -4.87
C GLY A 240 -0.32 -20.35 -5.31
N ILE A 241 0.71 -20.81 -6.02
CA ILE A 241 1.80 -19.99 -6.58
C ILE A 241 1.92 -20.27 -8.08
N TYR A 242 1.85 -19.23 -8.91
CA TYR A 242 1.93 -19.37 -10.37
C TYR A 242 2.92 -18.38 -10.97
N LEU A 243 3.80 -18.90 -11.83
CA LEU A 243 4.77 -18.13 -12.60
C LEU A 243 4.44 -18.21 -14.10
N SER A 244 4.34 -17.05 -14.76
CA SER A 244 4.22 -16.91 -16.21
C SER A 244 5.42 -16.15 -16.74
N SER A 245 6.16 -16.71 -17.70
CA SER A 245 7.28 -16.02 -18.35
C SER A 245 8.28 -15.42 -17.34
N SER A 246 8.49 -16.12 -16.22
CA SER A 246 9.16 -15.60 -15.04
C SER A 246 10.34 -16.50 -14.68
N ASN A 247 11.55 -16.01 -14.96
CA ASN A 247 12.77 -16.80 -14.94
C ASN A 247 13.64 -16.50 -13.72
N ASN A 248 14.50 -17.45 -13.35
CA ASN A 248 15.52 -17.27 -12.31
C ASN A 248 14.94 -16.95 -10.92
N ASN A 249 13.73 -17.40 -10.60
CA ASN A 249 13.13 -17.21 -9.27
C ASN A 249 13.52 -18.35 -8.33
N THR A 250 13.56 -18.05 -7.03
CA THR A 250 13.70 -19.05 -5.95
C THR A 250 12.37 -19.21 -5.24
N ILE A 251 11.86 -20.43 -5.15
CA ILE A 251 10.57 -20.78 -4.55
C ILE A 251 10.81 -21.83 -3.48
N SER A 252 10.88 -21.42 -2.21
CA SER A 252 11.29 -22.32 -1.13
C SER A 252 10.43 -22.28 0.13
N GLY A 253 10.17 -23.43 0.74
CA GLY A 253 9.48 -23.48 2.03
C GLY A 253 8.03 -22.97 2.01
N ASN A 254 7.36 -22.93 0.85
CA ASN A 254 5.98 -22.47 0.75
C ASN A 254 4.99 -23.60 1.01
N ASN A 255 3.83 -23.25 1.56
CA ASN A 255 2.68 -24.13 1.75
C ASN A 255 1.59 -23.74 0.74
N ALA A 256 1.26 -24.60 -0.21
CA ALA A 256 0.32 -24.31 -1.29
C ALA A 256 -0.65 -25.47 -1.51
N ASN A 257 -1.40 -25.81 -0.47
CA ASN A 257 -2.30 -26.97 -0.43
C ASN A 257 -3.75 -26.62 -0.75
N TYR A 258 -4.49 -27.63 -1.21
CA TYR A 258 -5.95 -27.56 -1.37
C TYR A 258 -6.40 -26.45 -2.32
N ASN A 259 -5.58 -26.11 -3.31
CA ASN A 259 -5.97 -25.22 -4.39
C ASN A 259 -6.83 -26.00 -5.40
N GLY A 260 -7.71 -25.32 -6.14
CA GLY A 260 -8.59 -26.01 -7.12
C GLY A 260 -7.83 -26.64 -8.30
N GLY A 261 -6.61 -26.14 -8.57
CA GLY A 261 -5.59 -26.74 -9.42
C GLY A 261 -4.31 -27.02 -8.63
N TYR A 262 -3.15 -26.90 -9.26
CA TYR A 262 -1.86 -27.22 -8.64
C TYR A 262 -1.44 -26.19 -7.57
N GLY A 263 -0.72 -26.65 -6.55
CA GLY A 263 -0.13 -25.74 -5.55
C GLY A 263 0.91 -24.79 -6.14
N ILE A 264 1.85 -25.29 -6.95
CA ILE A 264 2.87 -24.48 -7.62
C ILE A 264 2.90 -24.82 -9.12
N THR A 265 2.89 -23.80 -9.99
CA THR A 265 2.94 -23.97 -11.45
C THR A 265 3.89 -22.98 -12.10
N LEU A 266 4.67 -23.48 -13.06
CA LEU A 266 5.59 -22.70 -13.87
C LEU A 266 5.19 -22.82 -15.34
N TYR A 267 4.91 -21.70 -15.99
CA TYR A 267 4.52 -21.61 -17.39
C TYR A 267 5.50 -20.71 -18.16
N PHE A 268 6.18 -21.27 -19.16
CA PHE A 268 7.29 -20.62 -19.90
C PHE A 268 8.30 -19.94 -18.97
N SER A 269 8.66 -20.61 -17.87
CA SER A 269 9.41 -20.03 -16.76
C SER A 269 10.65 -20.87 -16.48
N ASP A 270 11.80 -20.40 -16.96
CA ASP A 270 13.07 -21.14 -17.00
C ASP A 270 13.99 -20.81 -15.82
N ASN A 271 14.90 -21.74 -15.51
CA ASN A 271 15.95 -21.57 -14.49
C ASN A 271 15.43 -21.22 -13.09
N ASN A 272 14.24 -21.70 -12.73
CA ASN A 272 13.68 -21.49 -11.39
C ASN A 272 14.14 -22.59 -10.43
N TYR A 273 14.48 -22.21 -9.21
CA TYR A 273 14.89 -23.12 -8.15
C TYR A 273 13.73 -23.36 -7.18
N ILE A 274 13.33 -24.62 -7.00
CA ILE A 274 12.16 -25.01 -6.21
C ILE A 274 12.60 -26.04 -5.17
N GLU A 275 12.46 -25.73 -3.87
CA GLU A 275 12.87 -26.64 -2.80
C GLU A 275 11.96 -26.56 -1.56
N GLY A 276 11.81 -27.66 -0.83
CA GLY A 276 11.18 -27.66 0.50
C GLY A 276 9.73 -27.14 0.55
N ASN A 277 8.98 -27.15 -0.55
CA ASN A 277 7.58 -26.71 -0.57
C ASN A 277 6.65 -27.87 -0.18
N THR A 278 5.58 -27.56 0.56
CA THR A 278 4.50 -28.50 0.86
C THR A 278 3.34 -28.22 -0.09
N ILE A 279 2.97 -29.23 -0.89
CA ILE A 279 1.99 -29.10 -1.98
C ILE A 279 1.12 -30.37 -2.00
N ASN A 280 -0.20 -30.17 -1.90
CA ASN A 280 -1.24 -31.20 -2.02
C ASN A 280 -2.33 -30.72 -2.98
#